data_AF-A0AAQ0MCU3-F1
#
_entry.id   AF-A0AAQ0MCU3-F1
#
_cell.length_a   1.000
_cell.length_b   1.000
_cell.length_c   1.000
_cell.angle_alpha   90.00
_cell.angle_beta   90.00
_cell.angle_gamma   90.00
#
_symmetry.space_group_name_H-M   'P 1'
#
loop_
_entity.id
_entity.type
_entity.pdbx_description
1 polymer ?
#
loop_
_entity_poly.entity_id
_entity_poly.type
_entity_poly.pdbx_seq_one_letter_code
_entity_poly.pdbx_strand_id
1 'polypeptide(L)' 'YANEDLPVLTEEQKELEAEKQRLREIQPLIKRAEQLGYQNIDSLKNKTKKEITDIMKIWLAQQETEKGE' A
#
# COMPACT_ATOMS: atom_id res chain seq x y z
N TYR A 1 -32.37 -20.04 -23.32
CA TYR A 1 -31.22 -19.36 -23.93
C TYR A 1 -30.23 -19.07 -22.82
N ALA A 2 -29.20 -19.91 -22.72
CA ALA A 2 -28.10 -19.74 -21.77
C ALA A 2 -27.06 -18.83 -22.41
N ASN A 3 -27.30 -17.53 -22.32
CA ASN A 3 -26.26 -16.52 -22.46
C ASN A 3 -26.41 -15.67 -21.20
N GLU A 4 -25.93 -16.20 -20.07
CA GLU A 4 -25.64 -15.36 -18.92
C GLU A 4 -24.59 -14.38 -19.40
N ASP A 5 -25.03 -13.17 -19.72
CA ASP A 5 -24.21 -12.03 -20.10
C ASP A 5 -23.20 -11.87 -18.97
N LEU A 6 -21.99 -12.41 -19.17
CA LEU A 6 -20.88 -12.23 -18.26
C LEU A 6 -20.79 -10.73 -18.02
N PRO A 7 -20.75 -10.25 -16.76
CA PRO A 7 -20.71 -8.82 -16.51
C PRO A 7 -19.51 -8.25 -17.27
N VAL A 8 -19.78 -7.43 -18.28
CA VAL A 8 -18.74 -6.71 -19.01
C VAL A 8 -18.12 -5.76 -17.99
N LEU A 9 -17.02 -6.20 -17.36
CA LEU A 9 -16.23 -5.37 -16.48
C LEU A 9 -15.73 -4.20 -17.32
N THR A 10 -16.32 -3.02 -17.11
CA THR A 10 -15.85 -1.77 -17.71
C THR A 10 -14.41 -1.52 -17.27
N GLU A 11 -13.66 -0.70 -18.02
CA GLU A 11 -12.28 -0.35 -17.64
C GLU A 11 -12.20 0.17 -16.19
N GLU A 12 -13.17 0.98 -15.79
CA GLU A 12 -13.32 1.50 -14.43
C GLU A 12 -13.48 0.40 -13.36
N GLN A 13 -14.19 -0.70 -13.66
CA GLN A 13 -14.30 -1.85 -12.76
C GLN A 13 -12.98 -2.60 -12.62
N LYS A 14 -12.24 -2.77 -13.71
CA LYS A 14 -10.91 -3.41 -13.68
C LYS A 14 -9.91 -2.58 -12.89
N GLU A 15 -9.93 -1.26 -13.05
CA GLU A 15 -9.10 -0.35 -12.26
C GLU A 15 -9.47 -0.40 -10.77
N LEU A 16 -10.77 -0.47 -10.45
CA LEU A 16 -11.24 -0.61 -9.07
C LEU A 16 -10.81 -1.95 -8.44
N GLU A 17 -10.88 -3.06 -9.17
CA GLU A 17 -10.39 -4.36 -8.68
C GLU A 17 -8.87 -4.36 -8.49
N ALA A 18 -8.11 -3.76 -9.40
CA ALA A 18 -6.68 -3.58 -9.27
C ALA A 18 -6.30 -2.71 -8.07
N GLU A 19 -7.02 -1.60 -7.85
CA GLU A 19 -6.79 -0.73 -6.69
C GLU A 19 -7.17 -1.43 -5.39
N LYS A 20 -8.27 -2.19 -5.33
CA LYS A 20 -8.62 -3.02 -4.16
C LYS A 20 -7.51 -4.03 -3.83
N GLN A 21 -6.96 -4.69 -4.85
CA GLN A 21 -5.87 -5.64 -4.67
C GLN A 21 -4.61 -4.94 -4.15
N ARG A 22 -4.26 -3.79 -4.75
CA ARG A 22 -3.15 -2.96 -4.31
C ARG A 22 -3.32 -2.52 -2.85
N LEU A 23 -4.50 -2.02 -2.48
CA LEU A 23 -4.84 -1.64 -1.10
C LEU A 23 -4.65 -2.80 -0.12
N ARG A 24 -5.05 -4.01 -0.50
CA ARG A 24 -4.86 -5.22 0.31
C ARG A 24 -3.37 -5.55 0.52
N GLU A 25 -2.54 -5.32 -0.50
CA GLU A 25 -1.09 -5.53 -0.40
C GLU A 25 -0.38 -4.49 0.46
N ILE A 26 -0.82 -3.21 0.40
CA ILE A 26 -0.16 -2.13 1.14
C ILE A 26 -0.70 -1.95 2.57
N GLN A 27 -1.95 -2.34 2.84
CA GLN A 27 -2.60 -2.33 4.17
C GLN A 27 -1.69 -2.84 5.31
N PRO A 28 -1.09 -4.04 5.23
CA PRO A 28 -0.22 -4.53 6.30
C PRO A 28 1.03 -3.67 6.50
N LEU A 29 1.56 -3.07 5.43
CA LEU A 29 2.74 -2.20 5.50
C LEU A 29 2.41 -0.87 6.17
N ILE A 30 1.26 -0.30 5.82
CA ILE A 30 0.73 0.91 6.45
C ILE A 30 0.52 0.67 7.95
N LYS A 31 -0.12 -0.44 8.31
CA LYS A 31 -0.33 -0.81 9.71
C LYS A 31 0.99 -0.97 10.47
N ARG A 32 2.00 -1.56 9.84
CA ARG A 32 3.33 -1.67 10.43
C ARG A 32 3.99 -0.30 10.62
N ALA A 33 3.86 0.60 9.64
CA ALA A 33 4.37 1.96 9.75
C ALA A 33 3.71 2.72 10.91
N GLU A 34 2.39 2.58 11.06
CA GLU A 34 1.62 3.18 12.17
C GLU A 34 2.08 2.64 13.53
N GLN A 35 2.27 1.32 13.65
CA GLN A 35 2.79 0.69 14.87
C GLN A 35 4.20 1.14 15.23
N LEU A 36 5.02 1.47 14.24
CA LEU A 36 6.36 2.00 14.44
C LEU A 36 6.36 3.49 14.78
N GLY A 37 5.20 4.17 14.73
CA GLY A 37 5.09 5.60 15.00
C GLY A 37 5.45 6.48 13.80
N TYR A 38 5.46 5.93 12.58
CA TYR A 38 5.69 6.72 11.38
C TYR A 38 4.57 7.76 11.20
N GLN A 39 4.92 9.05 11.19
CA GLN A 39 3.92 10.13 11.19
C GLN A 39 3.23 10.33 9.83
N ASN A 40 3.90 10.04 8.71
CA ASN A 40 3.42 10.36 7.37
C ASN A 40 2.59 9.22 6.72
N ILE A 41 1.70 8.59 7.48
CA ILE A 41 0.89 7.44 7.01
C ILE A 41 0.07 7.76 5.76
N ASP A 42 -0.49 8.96 5.67
CA ASP A 42 -1.33 9.34 4.53
C ASP A 42 -0.56 9.32 3.20
N SER A 43 0.73 9.69 3.26
CA SER A 43 1.63 9.63 2.11
C SER A 43 1.90 8.20 1.62
N LEU A 44 1.75 7.19 2.49
CA LEU A 44 1.96 5.78 2.16
C LEU A 44 0.77 5.18 1.42
N LYS A 45 -0.46 5.67 1.63
CA LYS A 45 -1.68 5.15 0.99
C LYS A 45 -1.65 5.27 -0.54
N ASN A 46 -1.00 6.32 -1.04
CA ASN A 46 -0.87 6.58 -2.47
C ASN A 46 0.38 5.95 -3.08
N LYS A 47 1.20 5.24 -2.31
CA LYS A 47 2.45 4.63 -2.76
C LYS A 47 2.31 3.14 -3.05
N THR A 48 3.19 2.63 -3.91
CA THR A 48 3.29 1.20 -4.16
C THR A 48 3.92 0.48 -2.97
N LYS A 49 3.66 -0.83 -2.84
CA LYS A 49 4.32 -1.71 -1.86
C LYS A 49 5.83 -1.55 -1.81
N LYS A 50 6.48 -1.44 -2.97
CA LYS A 50 7.93 -1.25 -3.09
C LYS A 50 8.37 0.08 -2.47
N GLU A 51 7.72 1.18 -2.84
CA GLU A 51 8.02 2.50 -2.29
C GLU A 51 7.80 2.58 -0.78
N ILE A 52 6.68 2.03 -0.27
CA ILE A 52 6.42 1.99 1.18
C ILE A 52 7.54 1.23 1.89
N THR A 53 7.94 0.08 1.34
CA THR A 53 9.03 -0.73 1.92
C THR A 53 10.36 0.02 1.93
N ASP A 54 10.67 0.73 0.85
CA ASP A 54 11.89 1.51 0.72
C ASP A 54 11.94 2.68 1.73
N ILE A 55 10.85 3.43 1.84
CA ILE A 55 10.68 4.51 2.82
C ILE A 55 10.85 3.97 4.24
N MET A 56 10.19 2.86 4.56
CA MET A 56 10.28 2.26 5.89
C MET A 56 11.70 1.78 6.20
N LYS A 57 12.42 1.26 5.21
CA LYS A 57 13.82 0.83 5.38
C LYS A 57 14.73 2.02 5.67
N ILE A 58 14.59 3.11 4.93
CA ILE A 58 15.37 4.34 5.14
C ILE A 58 15.05 4.92 6.52
N TRP A 59 13.77 5.04 6.86
CA TRP A 59 13.34 5.59 8.14
C TRP A 59 13.86 4.78 9.34
N LEU A 60 13.81 3.44 9.26
CA LEU A 60 14.39 2.58 10.30
C LEU A 60 15.90 2.76 10.42
N ALA A 61 16.61 2.82 9.29
CA ALA A 61 18.06 3.05 9.30
C ALA A 61 18.41 4.42 9.90
N GLN A 62 17.62 5.47 9.62
CA GLN A 62 17.79 6.79 10.25
C GLN A 62 17.61 6.72 11.77
N GLN A 63 16.58 6.04 12.25
CA GLN A 63 16.35 5.84 13.69
C GLN A 63 17.49 5.10 14.38
N GLU A 64 18.13 4.14 13.70
CA GLU A 64 19.30 3.44 14.23
C GLU A 64 20.54 4.34 14.27
N THR A 65 20.74 5.20 13.27
CA THR A 65 21.85 6.18 13.29
C THR A 65 21.66 7.26 14.35
N GLU A 66 20.43 7.76 14.56
CA GLU A 66 20.12 8.84 15.51
C GLU A 66 20.17 8.39 16.98
N LYS A 67 20.04 7.09 17.27
CA LYS A 67 20.13 6.53 18.64
C LYS A 67 21.55 6.11 19.03
N GLY A 68 22.50 6.15 18.09
CA GLY A 68 23.89 5.71 18.27
C GLY A 68 24.88 6.80 18.65
N GLU A 69 24.45 8.06 18.73
CA GLU A 69 25.22 9.21 19.27
C GLU A 69 24.75 9.57 20.68
#